data_AF-Q4UHR9-F1
#
_entry.id   AF-Q4UHR9-F1
#
_cell.length_a   1.000
_cell.length_b   1.000
_cell.length_c   1.000
_cell.angle_alpha   90.00
_cell.angle_beta   90.00
_cell.angle_gamma   90.00
#
_symmetry.space_group_name_H-M   'P 1'
#
loop_
_entity.id
_entity.type
_entity.pdbx_description
1 polymer ?
#
loop_
_entity_poly.entity_id
_entity_poly.type
_entity_poly.pdbx_seq_one_letter_code
_entity_poly.pdbx_strand_id
1 'polypeptide(L)'
;MSAYILAGLAMMLNIRLSYSSAPYALIRFRLPENLFSVFVRRMASSLELWCLPGFIIVDIMDLAVKLIIKPIGTLGDNTLASKQLKFHSIICLSIVAQWLNFLTYVILFFVYLAGGEQGRLTTFYWIIAVSGFVFGINNPLVYAVDYNYVPIYIVGENCFPALTSFMHYITTLMFGNRRKWDSDFLIVGIDIIVAILISFVAAVVWTVAYGFCTAAPECQITYTATTKQLTIKYLGTETEKKGNINTTAGTYTFTTGTNTVKNINSKIRYSFKLNSGQDSAFNAGTAITATVTIEYGHIFAEGFGGTDANPYMVAPLLIVLVGMGLVYSIYPGIAPGMIVPFYLIDKIEMVLLIATIFPPVIVAILRKTAKPWHPQSPLCEWNEDSKPPWLKDKPETPGEGPGYFWHVFDLVVPIMIILAYLFIYSIHYRDSNISRSIVNQPKMSTFLTIVFYMCHEISLAVGFAGMIGNAAEWTVLAQMIGAFLMVFLALYSEGYIIEYKSHDPKHW
;
A
#
# COMPACT_ATOMS: atom_id res chain seq x y z
N MET A 1 -1.49 10.94 -6.36
CA MET A 1 -1.38 11.02 -4.88
C MET A 1 -2.70 10.78 -4.17
N SER A 2 -3.72 11.63 -4.29
CA SER A 2 -4.98 11.48 -3.53
C SER A 2 -5.70 10.14 -3.74
N ALA A 3 -5.63 9.59 -4.96
CA ALA A 3 -6.17 8.27 -5.28
C ALA A 3 -5.52 7.13 -4.44
N TYR A 4 -4.22 7.21 -4.14
CA TYR A 4 -3.49 6.18 -3.37
C TYR A 4 -3.87 6.21 -1.90
N ILE A 5 -4.01 7.41 -1.32
CA ILE A 5 -4.45 7.57 0.08
C ILE A 5 -5.85 6.99 0.25
N LEU A 6 -6.77 7.33 -0.66
CA LEU A 6 -8.15 6.84 -0.60
C LEU A 6 -8.24 5.34 -0.90
N ALA A 7 -7.42 4.81 -1.81
CA ALA A 7 -7.35 3.38 -2.07
C ALA A 7 -6.89 2.60 -0.83
N GLY A 8 -5.81 3.05 -0.16
CA GLY A 8 -5.33 2.45 1.09
C GLY A 8 -6.37 2.51 2.21
N LEU A 9 -6.98 3.68 2.40
CA LEU A 9 -8.04 3.87 3.38
C LEU A 9 -9.26 2.95 3.14
N ALA A 10 -9.65 2.78 1.88
CA ALA A 10 -10.80 1.96 1.51
C ALA A 10 -10.56 0.45 1.62
N MET A 11 -9.30 0.01 1.67
CA MET A 11 -8.94 -1.40 1.58
C MET A 11 -8.97 -2.11 2.93
N MET A 12 -8.57 -1.43 4.00
CA MET A 12 -8.53 -1.97 5.38
C MET A 12 -9.92 -2.09 6.03
N LEU A 13 -10.96 -1.50 5.42
CA LEU A 13 -12.35 -1.54 5.91
C LEU A 13 -12.91 -2.96 6.06
N ASN A 14 -12.54 -3.91 5.19
CA ASN A 14 -12.99 -5.31 5.27
C ASN A 14 -12.47 -6.03 6.52
N ILE A 15 -11.19 -5.82 6.86
CA ILE A 15 -10.54 -6.47 8.01
C ILE A 15 -11.22 -6.00 9.30
N ARG A 16 -11.55 -4.71 9.42
CA ARG A 16 -12.21 -4.20 10.63
C ARG A 16 -13.65 -4.67 10.81
N LEU A 17 -14.42 -4.85 9.74
CA LEU A 17 -15.76 -5.45 9.85
C LEU A 17 -15.68 -6.87 10.43
N SER A 18 -14.61 -7.61 10.12
CA SER A 18 -14.36 -8.95 10.68
C SER A 18 -13.86 -8.94 12.13
N TYR A 19 -13.10 -7.93 12.56
CA TYR A 19 -12.48 -7.87 13.90
C TYR A 19 -13.22 -6.95 14.90
N SER A 20 -13.45 -5.68 14.55
CA SER A 20 -14.02 -4.67 15.46
C SER A 20 -15.55 -4.72 15.53
N SER A 21 -16.22 -5.15 14.46
CA SER A 21 -17.69 -5.31 14.44
C SER A 21 -18.13 -6.71 14.85
N ALA A 22 -17.19 -7.64 15.10
CA ALA A 22 -17.49 -9.00 15.50
C ALA A 22 -18.37 -9.15 16.76
N PRO A 23 -18.16 -8.38 17.86
CA PRO A 23 -18.97 -8.59 19.07
C PRO A 23 -20.43 -8.19 18.82
N TYR A 24 -20.64 -7.12 18.07
CA TYR A 24 -21.96 -6.65 17.67
C TYR A 24 -22.62 -7.56 16.61
N ALA A 25 -21.85 -8.11 15.68
CA ALA A 25 -22.32 -9.11 14.72
C ALA A 25 -22.74 -10.41 15.41
N LEU A 26 -22.02 -10.82 16.47
CA LEU A 26 -22.33 -12.02 17.23
C LEU A 26 -23.67 -11.92 17.97
N ILE A 27 -23.93 -10.78 18.61
CA ILE A 27 -25.22 -10.46 19.24
C ILE A 27 -26.35 -10.50 18.21
N ARG A 28 -26.10 -10.00 16.99
CA ARG A 28 -27.06 -10.03 15.87
C ARG A 28 -27.39 -11.47 15.42
N PHE A 29 -26.41 -12.37 15.36
CA PHE A 29 -26.63 -13.77 14.97
C PHE A 29 -27.13 -14.67 16.12
N ARG A 30 -27.43 -14.10 17.30
CA ARG A 30 -27.86 -14.83 18.51
C ARG A 30 -26.95 -16.00 18.88
N LEU A 31 -25.65 -15.87 18.60
CA LEU A 31 -24.66 -16.86 19.02
C LEU A 31 -24.33 -16.60 20.51
N PRO A 32 -24.08 -17.66 21.31
CA PRO A 32 -23.68 -17.47 22.69
C PRO A 32 -22.28 -16.83 22.77
N GLU A 33 -22.09 -15.92 23.73
CA GLU A 33 -20.87 -15.11 23.88
C GLU A 33 -19.59 -15.95 24.07
N ASN A 34 -19.72 -17.18 24.57
CA ASN A 34 -18.61 -18.12 24.69
C ASN A 34 -17.99 -18.52 23.33
N LEU A 35 -18.70 -18.31 22.21
CA LEU A 35 -18.22 -18.56 20.85
C LEU A 35 -17.57 -17.32 20.20
N PHE A 36 -17.51 -16.18 20.91
CA PHE A 36 -16.95 -14.93 20.37
C PHE A 36 -15.55 -15.06 19.81
N SER A 37 -14.64 -15.61 20.61
CA SER A 37 -13.25 -15.80 20.17
C SER A 37 -13.16 -16.74 18.95
N VAL A 38 -14.02 -17.76 18.89
CA VAL A 38 -14.05 -18.70 17.75
C VAL A 38 -14.59 -18.01 16.50
N PHE A 39 -15.63 -17.19 16.63
CA PHE A 39 -16.22 -16.45 15.52
C PHE A 39 -15.25 -15.44 14.91
N VAL A 40 -14.65 -14.57 15.73
CA VAL A 40 -13.66 -13.57 15.29
C VAL A 40 -12.53 -14.26 14.53
N ARG A 41 -11.99 -15.31 15.14
CA ARG A 41 -10.88 -16.08 14.57
C ARG A 41 -11.25 -16.71 13.23
N ARG A 42 -12.38 -17.41 13.14
CA ARG A 42 -12.80 -18.04 11.88
C ARG A 42 -13.03 -17.04 10.75
N MET A 43 -13.52 -15.84 11.06
CA MET A 43 -13.73 -14.78 10.06
C MET A 43 -12.41 -14.15 9.60
N ALA A 44 -11.54 -13.86 10.56
CA ALA A 44 -10.20 -13.35 10.34
C ALA A 44 -9.34 -14.28 9.48
N SER A 45 -9.16 -15.53 9.91
CA SER A 45 -8.31 -16.49 9.18
C SER A 45 -8.88 -16.80 7.80
N SER A 46 -10.21 -16.73 7.61
CA SER A 46 -10.82 -16.88 6.29
C SER A 46 -10.44 -15.73 5.36
N LEU A 47 -10.53 -14.48 5.82
CA LEU A 47 -10.14 -13.31 5.03
C LEU A 47 -8.66 -13.37 4.63
N GLU A 48 -7.78 -13.67 5.59
CA GLU A 48 -6.33 -13.77 5.38
C GLU A 48 -5.95 -14.94 4.45
N LEU A 49 -6.62 -16.10 4.58
CA LEU A 49 -6.34 -17.23 3.70
C LEU A 49 -6.79 -16.96 2.25
N TRP A 50 -7.97 -16.35 2.08
CA TRP A 50 -8.52 -16.07 0.75
C TRP A 50 -7.84 -14.92 0.02
N CYS A 51 -7.00 -14.12 0.68
CA CYS A 51 -6.20 -13.12 -0.03
C CYS A 51 -5.03 -13.73 -0.81
N LEU A 52 -4.45 -14.85 -0.37
CA LEU A 52 -3.27 -15.46 -1.01
C LEU A 52 -3.48 -15.81 -2.50
N PRO A 53 -4.59 -16.46 -2.92
CA PRO A 53 -4.81 -16.72 -4.34
C PRO A 53 -4.88 -15.44 -5.17
N GLY A 54 -5.44 -14.36 -4.59
CA GLY A 54 -5.50 -13.05 -5.23
C GLY A 54 -4.10 -12.46 -5.47
N PHE A 55 -3.24 -12.52 -4.44
CA PHE A 55 -1.83 -12.13 -4.54
C PHE A 55 -1.12 -12.89 -5.67
N ILE A 56 -1.18 -14.23 -5.63
CA ILE A 56 -0.51 -15.10 -6.60
C ILE A 56 -0.93 -14.78 -8.04
N ILE A 57 -2.24 -14.61 -8.30
CA ILE A 57 -2.75 -14.34 -9.65
C ILE A 57 -2.18 -13.02 -10.19
N VAL A 58 -2.24 -11.96 -9.38
CA VAL A 58 -1.80 -10.63 -9.82
C VAL A 58 -0.28 -10.59 -9.94
N ASP A 59 0.46 -11.20 -9.02
CA ASP A 59 1.92 -11.18 -9.04
C ASP A 59 2.48 -11.96 -10.24
N ILE A 60 1.88 -13.11 -10.57
CA ILE A 60 2.20 -13.85 -11.81
C ILE A 60 1.88 -12.99 -13.04
N MET A 61 0.75 -12.30 -13.03
CA MET A 61 0.35 -11.45 -14.16
C MET A 61 1.28 -10.24 -14.32
N ASP A 62 1.64 -9.56 -13.23
CA ASP A 62 2.61 -8.47 -13.23
C ASP A 62 3.95 -8.98 -13.76
N LEU A 63 4.49 -10.07 -13.20
CA LEU A 63 5.73 -10.67 -13.68
C LEU A 63 5.66 -11.08 -15.15
N ALA A 64 4.55 -11.62 -15.63
CA ALA A 64 4.36 -11.97 -17.05
C ALA A 64 4.38 -10.72 -17.94
N VAL A 65 3.71 -9.63 -17.55
CA VAL A 65 3.77 -8.35 -18.26
C VAL A 65 5.21 -7.82 -18.28
N LYS A 66 5.94 -7.93 -17.17
CA LYS A 66 7.36 -7.53 -17.07
C LYS A 66 8.26 -8.37 -18.01
N LEU A 67 8.07 -9.68 -18.04
CA LEU A 67 8.81 -10.60 -18.91
C LEU A 67 8.58 -10.35 -20.42
N ILE A 68 7.36 -9.94 -20.78
CA ILE A 68 7.01 -9.59 -22.17
C ILE A 68 7.68 -8.27 -22.59
N ILE A 69 7.91 -7.32 -21.68
CA ILE A 69 8.46 -6.01 -22.06
C ILE A 69 10.00 -6.05 -22.21
N LYS A 70 10.72 -6.79 -21.37
CA LYS A 70 12.19 -6.68 -21.24
C LYS A 70 13.00 -7.87 -21.78
N PRO A 71 12.84 -9.12 -21.28
CA PRO A 71 13.68 -10.24 -21.71
C PRO A 71 13.20 -11.01 -22.96
N ILE A 72 11.88 -11.09 -23.21
CA ILE A 72 11.33 -12.00 -24.26
C ILE A 72 10.67 -11.23 -25.42
N GLY A 73 10.09 -10.05 -25.20
CA GLY A 73 9.28 -9.39 -26.22
C GLY A 73 10.00 -8.34 -27.06
N THR A 74 9.62 -8.31 -28.33
CA THR A 74 9.97 -7.33 -29.37
C THR A 74 9.36 -5.93 -29.15
N LEU A 75 8.72 -5.67 -28.00
CA LEU A 75 7.95 -4.44 -27.77
C LEU A 75 8.80 -3.24 -27.34
N GLY A 76 9.96 -3.44 -26.69
CA GLY A 76 10.85 -2.37 -26.23
C GLY A 76 10.29 -1.50 -25.09
N ASP A 77 11.19 -0.95 -24.27
CA ASP A 77 10.84 -0.07 -23.15
C ASP A 77 10.21 1.25 -23.63
N ASN A 78 9.22 1.75 -22.87
CA ASN A 78 8.55 3.05 -23.12
C ASN A 78 7.89 3.21 -24.52
N THR A 79 7.52 2.12 -25.18
CA THR A 79 6.77 2.14 -26.45
C THR A 79 5.25 2.23 -26.23
N LEU A 80 4.51 2.63 -27.26
CA LEU A 80 3.03 2.64 -27.22
C LEU A 80 2.45 1.27 -26.86
N ALA A 81 3.06 0.19 -27.36
CA ALA A 81 2.58 -1.17 -27.16
C ALA A 81 2.77 -1.64 -25.69
N SER A 82 3.90 -1.30 -25.05
CA SER A 82 4.11 -1.60 -23.63
C SER A 82 3.18 -0.80 -22.72
N LYS A 83 2.91 0.48 -23.06
CA LYS A 83 1.91 1.29 -22.35
C LYS A 83 0.48 0.74 -22.49
N GLN A 84 0.09 0.28 -23.69
CA GLN A 84 -1.20 -0.34 -23.93
C GLN A 84 -1.37 -1.67 -23.19
N LEU A 85 -0.32 -2.50 -23.16
CA LEU A 85 -0.31 -3.75 -22.40
C LEU A 85 -0.48 -3.47 -20.89
N LYS A 86 0.30 -2.54 -20.33
CA LYS A 86 0.16 -2.14 -18.92
C LYS A 86 -1.24 -1.55 -18.63
N PHE A 87 -1.79 -0.77 -19.55
CA PHE A 87 -3.15 -0.24 -19.41
C PHE A 87 -4.21 -1.33 -19.33
N HIS A 88 -4.20 -2.27 -20.26
CA HIS A 88 -5.24 -3.28 -20.38
C HIS A 88 -5.12 -4.35 -19.29
N SER A 89 -3.90 -4.81 -19.01
CA SER A 89 -3.67 -5.91 -18.06
C SER A 89 -3.70 -5.45 -16.61
N ILE A 90 -3.09 -4.31 -16.28
CA ILE A 90 -2.90 -3.87 -14.88
C ILE A 90 -3.91 -2.79 -14.50
N ILE A 91 -3.98 -1.70 -15.27
CA ILE A 91 -4.80 -0.53 -14.89
C ILE A 91 -6.30 -0.82 -14.98
N CYS A 92 -6.75 -1.43 -16.09
CA CYS A 92 -8.16 -1.79 -16.25
C CYS A 92 -8.59 -2.76 -15.15
N LEU A 93 -7.77 -3.78 -14.86
CA LEU A 93 -8.05 -4.74 -13.79
C LEU A 93 -8.07 -4.06 -12.42
N SER A 94 -7.18 -3.11 -12.16
CA SER A 94 -7.15 -2.33 -10.91
C SER A 94 -8.43 -1.51 -10.73
N ILE A 95 -8.94 -0.88 -11.79
CA ILE A 95 -10.23 -0.18 -11.75
C ILE A 95 -11.35 -1.16 -11.41
N VAL A 96 -11.40 -2.31 -12.07
CA VAL A 96 -12.39 -3.36 -11.79
C VAL A 96 -12.29 -3.84 -10.34
N ALA A 97 -11.08 -4.07 -9.83
CA ALA A 97 -10.85 -4.50 -8.44
C ALA A 97 -11.35 -3.47 -7.42
N GLN A 98 -11.16 -2.18 -7.68
CA GLN A 98 -11.65 -1.11 -6.80
C GLN A 98 -13.18 -1.04 -6.78
N TRP A 99 -13.84 -1.25 -7.93
CA TRP A 99 -15.30 -1.36 -8.01
C TRP A 99 -15.85 -2.65 -7.39
N LEU A 100 -15.14 -3.77 -7.52
CA LEU A 100 -15.47 -5.01 -6.82
C LEU A 100 -15.41 -4.83 -5.30
N ASN A 101 -14.39 -4.10 -4.79
CA ASN A 101 -14.29 -3.78 -3.37
C ASN A 101 -15.47 -2.93 -2.88
N PHE A 102 -15.95 -1.97 -3.67
CA PHE A 102 -17.19 -1.24 -3.37
C PHE A 102 -18.40 -2.19 -3.34
N LEU A 103 -18.53 -3.06 -4.36
CA LEU A 103 -19.65 -4.00 -4.47
C LEU A 103 -19.70 -4.98 -3.29
N THR A 104 -18.55 -5.45 -2.79
CA THR A 104 -18.50 -6.33 -1.61
C THR A 104 -19.11 -5.67 -0.37
N TYR A 105 -18.88 -4.37 -0.15
CA TYR A 105 -19.52 -3.66 0.96
C TYR A 105 -21.03 -3.50 0.79
N VAL A 106 -21.49 -3.24 -0.44
CA VAL A 106 -22.93 -3.16 -0.75
C VAL A 106 -23.62 -4.51 -0.47
N ILE A 107 -23.01 -5.61 -0.92
CA ILE A 107 -23.53 -6.96 -0.67
C ILE A 107 -23.53 -7.25 0.84
N LEU A 108 -22.45 -6.89 1.55
CA LEU A 108 -22.34 -7.07 2.99
C LEU A 108 -23.46 -6.30 3.74
N PHE A 109 -23.77 -5.08 3.32
CA PHE A 109 -24.87 -4.29 3.87
C PHE A 109 -26.22 -5.00 3.71
N PHE A 110 -26.52 -5.51 2.52
CA PHE A 110 -27.75 -6.26 2.30
C PHE A 110 -27.79 -7.54 3.11
N VAL A 111 -26.68 -8.27 3.24
CA VAL A 111 -26.65 -9.51 4.05
C VAL A 111 -26.70 -9.24 5.55
N TYR A 112 -26.17 -8.11 6.01
CA TYR A 112 -26.29 -7.69 7.40
C TYR A 112 -27.73 -7.30 7.76
N LEU A 113 -28.43 -6.59 6.86
CA LEU A 113 -29.82 -6.18 7.04
C LEU A 113 -30.82 -7.33 6.76
N ALA A 114 -30.52 -8.22 5.81
CA ALA A 114 -31.39 -9.33 5.43
C ALA A 114 -31.21 -10.54 6.36
N GLY A 115 -32.33 -11.09 6.87
CA GLY A 115 -32.31 -12.33 7.64
C GLY A 115 -33.18 -12.36 8.90
N GLY A 116 -34.08 -11.40 9.09
CA GLY A 116 -35.02 -11.40 10.22
C GLY A 116 -34.30 -11.34 11.57
N GLU A 117 -34.74 -12.13 12.54
CA GLU A 117 -34.18 -12.14 13.91
C GLU A 117 -32.89 -12.95 14.09
N GLN A 118 -32.54 -13.86 13.16
CA GLN A 118 -31.39 -14.76 13.29
C GLN A 118 -30.24 -14.44 12.31
N GLY A 119 -30.47 -13.67 11.24
CA GLY A 119 -29.44 -13.34 10.25
C GLY A 119 -28.95 -14.56 9.45
N ARG A 120 -28.24 -14.32 8.33
CA ARG A 120 -27.66 -15.41 7.51
C ARG A 120 -26.15 -15.52 7.75
N LEU A 121 -25.77 -16.17 8.85
CA LEU A 121 -24.37 -16.36 9.26
C LEU A 121 -23.48 -16.96 8.15
N THR A 122 -23.95 -18.01 7.48
CA THR A 122 -23.19 -18.68 6.41
C THR A 122 -22.95 -17.79 5.20
N THR A 123 -23.96 -17.00 4.80
CA THR A 123 -23.81 -16.05 3.69
C THR A 123 -22.85 -14.93 4.06
N PHE A 124 -22.91 -14.44 5.30
CA PHE A 124 -21.99 -13.45 5.83
C PHE A 124 -20.53 -13.95 5.78
N TYR A 125 -20.28 -15.20 6.21
CA TYR A 125 -18.95 -15.83 6.11
C TYR A 125 -18.43 -15.89 4.66
N TRP A 126 -19.25 -16.33 3.70
CA TRP A 126 -18.83 -16.44 2.29
C TRP A 126 -18.52 -15.08 1.67
N ILE A 127 -19.25 -14.02 2.05
CA ILE A 127 -18.96 -12.68 1.56
C ILE A 127 -17.62 -12.17 2.11
N ILE A 128 -17.31 -12.47 3.37
CA ILE A 128 -15.99 -12.12 3.94
C ILE A 128 -14.87 -12.87 3.20
N ALA A 129 -15.04 -14.16 2.90
CA ALA A 129 -14.08 -14.91 2.09
C ALA A 129 -13.86 -14.27 0.70
N VAL A 130 -14.95 -13.92 0.00
CA VAL A 130 -14.88 -13.22 -1.29
C VAL A 130 -14.20 -11.86 -1.17
N SER A 131 -14.47 -11.12 -0.09
CA SER A 131 -13.82 -9.83 0.17
C SER A 131 -12.30 -9.96 0.39
N GLY A 132 -11.85 -11.04 1.02
CA GLY A 132 -10.42 -11.38 1.17
C GLY A 132 -9.75 -11.61 -0.19
N PHE A 133 -10.43 -12.32 -1.10
CA PHE A 133 -9.94 -12.51 -2.47
C PHE A 133 -9.86 -11.19 -3.26
N VAL A 134 -10.90 -10.35 -3.17
CA VAL A 134 -10.90 -9.02 -3.81
C VAL A 134 -9.78 -8.13 -3.24
N PHE A 135 -9.56 -8.18 -1.93
CA PHE A 135 -8.43 -7.50 -1.27
C PHE A 135 -7.08 -8.00 -1.82
N GLY A 136 -6.91 -9.31 -1.94
CA GLY A 136 -5.70 -9.93 -2.48
C GLY A 136 -5.41 -9.58 -3.94
N ILE A 137 -6.44 -9.30 -4.74
CA ILE A 137 -6.27 -8.77 -6.10
C ILE A 137 -5.94 -7.27 -6.08
N ASN A 138 -6.63 -6.50 -5.24
CA ASN A 138 -6.52 -5.05 -5.27
C ASN A 138 -5.16 -4.55 -4.76
N ASN A 139 -4.63 -5.15 -3.69
CA ASN A 139 -3.37 -4.70 -3.07
C ASN A 139 -2.20 -4.69 -4.09
N PRO A 140 -1.87 -5.81 -4.75
CA PRO A 140 -0.71 -5.85 -5.63
C PRO A 140 -0.92 -5.06 -6.92
N LEU A 141 -2.17 -4.94 -7.37
CA LEU A 141 -2.50 -4.08 -8.52
C LEU A 141 -2.19 -2.62 -8.23
N VAL A 142 -2.52 -2.12 -7.03
CA VAL A 142 -2.16 -0.75 -6.63
C VAL A 142 -0.64 -0.56 -6.64
N TYR A 143 0.13 -1.55 -6.17
CA TYR A 143 1.60 -1.51 -6.19
C TYR A 143 2.16 -1.55 -7.63
N ALA A 144 1.56 -2.34 -8.50
CA ALA A 144 1.98 -2.50 -9.90
C ALA A 144 1.63 -1.30 -10.80
N VAL A 145 0.55 -0.55 -10.48
CA VAL A 145 0.15 0.65 -11.24
C VAL A 145 1.26 1.70 -11.17
N ASP A 146 1.65 2.12 -9.97
CA ASP A 146 2.71 3.10 -9.75
C ASP A 146 3.39 2.89 -8.39
N TYR A 147 4.53 2.17 -8.43
CA TYR A 147 5.35 1.88 -7.26
C TYR A 147 5.80 3.14 -6.52
N ASN A 148 5.90 4.28 -7.20
CA ASN A 148 6.31 5.50 -6.55
C ASN A 148 5.32 5.83 -5.45
N TYR A 149 4.01 5.75 -5.67
CA TYR A 149 3.03 6.19 -4.68
C TYR A 149 2.74 5.19 -3.55
N VAL A 150 3.41 4.03 -3.51
CA VAL A 150 3.23 2.99 -2.48
C VAL A 150 3.38 3.51 -1.04
N PRO A 151 4.38 4.33 -0.66
CA PRO A 151 4.47 4.86 0.70
C PRO A 151 3.26 5.72 1.08
N ILE A 152 2.65 6.41 0.11
CA ILE A 152 1.44 7.22 0.32
C ILE A 152 0.21 6.33 0.50
N TYR A 153 0.18 5.18 -0.18
CA TYR A 153 -0.84 4.16 0.02
C TYR A 153 -0.76 3.55 1.44
N ILE A 154 0.44 3.19 1.90
CA ILE A 154 0.69 2.66 3.26
C ILE A 154 0.25 3.65 4.34
N VAL A 155 0.39 4.96 4.10
CA VAL A 155 -0.20 5.99 4.99
C VAL A 155 -1.72 5.88 5.04
N GLY A 156 -2.38 5.72 3.89
CA GLY A 156 -3.84 5.55 3.85
C GLY A 156 -4.30 4.31 4.61
N GLU A 157 -3.58 3.20 4.44
CA GLU A 157 -3.80 1.93 5.13
C GLU A 157 -3.68 2.08 6.67
N ASN A 158 -2.65 2.76 7.15
CA ASN A 158 -2.39 2.92 8.59
C ASN A 158 -3.18 4.05 9.27
N CYS A 159 -3.68 5.02 8.50
CA CYS A 159 -4.60 6.05 9.00
C CYS A 159 -6.01 5.51 9.25
N PHE A 160 -6.34 4.35 8.67
CA PHE A 160 -7.66 3.77 8.76
C PHE A 160 -8.09 3.50 10.22
N PRO A 161 -7.33 2.75 11.04
CA PRO A 161 -7.55 2.59 12.48
C PRO A 161 -8.03 3.82 13.26
N ALA A 162 -7.39 4.97 13.07
CA ALA A 162 -7.73 6.18 13.79
C ALA A 162 -9.01 6.84 13.28
N LEU A 163 -9.23 6.86 11.96
CA LEU A 163 -10.48 7.36 11.37
C LEU A 163 -11.68 6.59 11.93
N THR A 164 -11.51 5.28 11.97
CA THR A 164 -12.35 4.25 12.55
C THR A 164 -12.73 4.50 14.01
N SER A 165 -11.73 4.73 14.88
CA SER A 165 -11.95 5.06 16.29
C SER A 165 -12.66 6.40 16.45
N PHE A 166 -12.30 7.39 15.63
CA PHE A 166 -12.96 8.69 15.60
C PHE A 166 -14.45 8.56 15.22
N MET A 167 -14.77 7.75 14.21
CA MET A 167 -16.16 7.49 13.81
C MET A 167 -16.96 6.81 14.92
N HIS A 168 -16.39 5.77 15.56
CA HIS A 168 -17.04 5.14 16.71
C HIS A 168 -17.31 6.12 17.84
N TYR A 169 -16.34 6.99 18.17
CA TYR A 169 -16.52 8.03 19.17
C TYR A 169 -17.71 8.95 18.85
N ILE A 170 -17.83 9.41 17.60
CA ILE A 170 -18.96 10.23 17.15
C ILE A 170 -20.28 9.45 17.20
N THR A 171 -20.30 8.21 16.72
CA THR A 171 -21.51 7.38 16.73
C THR A 171 -22.01 7.11 18.15
N THR A 172 -21.11 6.82 19.10
CA THR A 172 -21.47 6.66 20.51
C THR A 172 -21.98 7.96 21.14
N LEU A 173 -21.43 9.12 20.77
CA LEU A 173 -21.95 10.42 21.23
C LEU A 173 -23.37 10.68 20.72
N MET A 174 -23.66 10.34 19.46
CA MET A 174 -24.96 10.59 18.84
C MET A 174 -26.04 9.60 19.28
N PHE A 175 -25.68 8.33 19.49
CA PHE A 175 -26.64 7.23 19.69
C PHE A 175 -26.45 6.45 21.00
N GLY A 176 -25.58 6.91 21.91
CA GLY A 176 -25.27 6.20 23.17
C GLY A 176 -26.43 6.04 24.16
N ASN A 177 -27.59 6.65 23.91
CA ASN A 177 -28.76 6.50 24.77
C ASN A 177 -29.50 5.17 24.49
N ARG A 178 -29.04 4.10 25.15
CA ARG A 178 -29.56 2.72 25.07
C ARG A 178 -31.06 2.58 25.38
N ARG A 179 -31.71 3.58 25.98
CA ARG A 179 -33.15 3.56 26.29
C ARG A 179 -34.06 3.89 25.10
N LYS A 180 -33.55 4.55 24.06
CA LYS A 180 -34.31 4.94 22.85
C LYS A 180 -33.90 4.20 21.59
N TRP A 181 -32.67 3.69 21.53
CA TRP A 181 -32.09 3.10 20.32
C TRP A 181 -31.41 1.78 20.65
N ASP A 182 -31.58 0.80 19.76
CA ASP A 182 -30.77 -0.42 19.73
C ASP A 182 -29.37 -0.07 19.23
N SER A 183 -28.56 0.47 20.15
CA SER A 183 -27.30 1.15 19.85
C SER A 183 -26.29 0.22 19.18
N ASP A 184 -26.31 -1.06 19.54
CA ASP A 184 -25.36 -2.08 19.10
C ASP A 184 -25.60 -2.47 17.63
N PHE A 185 -26.86 -2.53 17.18
CA PHE A 185 -27.21 -2.74 15.77
C PHE A 185 -26.92 -1.50 14.91
N LEU A 186 -27.19 -0.31 15.45
CA LEU A 186 -27.02 0.94 14.72
C LEU A 186 -25.54 1.27 14.45
N ILE A 187 -24.64 0.98 15.40
CA ILE A 187 -23.21 1.25 15.27
C ILE A 187 -22.62 0.48 14.07
N VAL A 188 -22.92 -0.81 13.93
CA VAL A 188 -22.41 -1.63 12.81
C VAL A 188 -23.00 -1.19 11.48
N GLY A 189 -24.30 -0.88 11.45
CA GLY A 189 -24.95 -0.38 10.24
C GLY A 189 -24.32 0.92 9.74
N ILE A 190 -24.01 1.86 10.64
CA ILE A 190 -23.33 3.12 10.32
C ILE A 190 -21.92 2.86 9.80
N ASP A 191 -21.15 1.97 10.43
CA ASP A 191 -19.80 1.62 9.97
C ASP A 191 -19.81 1.03 8.56
N ILE A 192 -20.77 0.16 8.23
CA ILE A 192 -20.92 -0.39 6.87
C ILE A 192 -21.30 0.72 5.87
N ILE A 193 -22.21 1.63 6.22
CA ILE A 193 -22.60 2.76 5.34
C ILE A 193 -21.41 3.68 5.07
N VAL A 194 -20.62 4.00 6.10
CA VAL A 194 -19.40 4.81 5.96
C VAL A 194 -18.38 4.09 5.08
N ALA A 195 -18.23 2.77 5.24
CA ALA A 195 -17.37 1.95 4.39
C ALA A 195 -17.77 2.04 2.91
N ILE A 196 -19.07 1.98 2.62
CA ILE A 196 -19.63 2.13 1.27
C ILE A 196 -19.31 3.52 0.70
N LEU A 197 -19.46 4.58 1.48
CA LEU A 197 -19.15 5.94 1.03
C LEU A 197 -17.66 6.12 0.70
N ILE A 198 -16.78 5.67 1.59
CA ILE A 198 -15.32 5.79 1.40
C ILE A 198 -14.89 4.96 0.19
N SER A 199 -15.35 3.71 0.07
CA SER A 199 -15.00 2.83 -1.05
C SER A 199 -15.55 3.33 -2.39
N PHE A 200 -16.75 3.92 -2.40
CA PHE A 200 -17.32 4.57 -3.59
C PHE A 200 -16.46 5.75 -4.06
N VAL A 201 -16.13 6.68 -3.15
CA VAL A 201 -15.28 7.83 -3.46
C VAL A 201 -13.90 7.35 -3.94
N ALA A 202 -13.32 6.34 -3.30
CA ALA A 202 -12.06 5.75 -3.73
C ALA A 202 -12.16 5.17 -5.16
N ALA A 203 -13.22 4.41 -5.49
CA ALA A 203 -13.43 3.84 -6.81
C ALA A 203 -13.61 4.91 -7.90
N VAL A 204 -14.40 5.97 -7.62
CA VAL A 204 -14.58 7.09 -8.54
C VAL A 204 -13.26 7.83 -8.77
N VAL A 205 -12.55 8.20 -7.71
CA VAL A 205 -11.27 8.92 -7.81
C VAL A 205 -10.22 8.07 -8.54
N TRP A 206 -10.17 6.75 -8.29
CA TRP A 206 -9.26 5.84 -8.99
C TRP A 206 -9.58 5.74 -10.48
N THR A 207 -10.86 5.61 -10.83
CA THR A 207 -11.33 5.56 -12.23
C THR A 207 -11.05 6.88 -12.95
N VAL A 208 -11.26 8.02 -12.29
CA VAL A 208 -10.94 9.32 -12.86
C VAL A 208 -9.43 9.44 -13.06
N ALA A 209 -8.62 9.16 -12.03
CA ALA A 209 -7.17 9.33 -12.06
C ALA A 209 -6.48 8.46 -13.12
N TYR A 210 -6.89 7.20 -13.26
CA TYR A 210 -6.21 6.21 -14.11
C TYR A 210 -6.98 5.83 -15.38
N GLY A 211 -8.29 6.03 -15.42
CA GLY A 211 -9.12 5.73 -16.60
C GLY A 211 -9.28 6.94 -17.54
N PHE A 212 -9.51 8.13 -16.99
CA PHE A 212 -9.83 9.33 -17.79
C PHE A 212 -8.79 10.45 -17.71
N CYS A 213 -7.99 10.52 -16.65
CA CYS A 213 -7.11 11.66 -16.43
C CYS A 213 -5.94 11.63 -17.41
N THR A 214 -6.07 12.43 -18.46
CA THR A 214 -4.96 12.89 -19.30
C THR A 214 -4.34 14.13 -18.67
N ALA A 215 -4.10 14.13 -17.35
CA ALA A 215 -3.52 15.27 -16.65
C ALA A 215 -2.24 15.67 -17.39
N ALA A 216 -2.34 16.78 -18.11
CA ALA A 216 -1.30 17.25 -18.99
C ALA A 216 -0.33 18.05 -18.12
N PRO A 217 0.89 17.56 -17.87
CA PRO A 217 1.87 18.35 -17.14
C PRO A 217 2.14 19.63 -17.94
N GLU A 218 2.27 20.75 -17.23
CA GLU A 218 2.81 21.96 -17.86
C GLU A 218 4.20 21.62 -18.37
N CYS A 219 4.44 21.84 -19.66
CA CYS A 219 5.71 21.54 -20.27
C CYS A 219 6.26 22.78 -20.96
N GLN A 220 7.56 22.99 -20.87
CA GLN A 220 8.27 23.88 -21.75
C GLN A 220 8.65 23.10 -23.01
N ILE A 221 8.15 23.54 -24.15
CA ILE A 221 8.42 22.93 -25.45
C ILE A 221 9.37 23.86 -26.19
N THR A 222 10.42 23.30 -26.78
CA THR A 222 11.36 24.02 -27.64
C THR A 222 11.50 23.27 -28.96
N TYR A 223 11.48 23.99 -30.08
CA TYR A 223 11.69 23.41 -31.40
C TYR A 223 13.00 23.92 -31.99
N THR A 224 13.96 23.03 -32.25
CA THR A 224 15.22 23.41 -32.89
C THR A 224 15.11 23.18 -34.39
N ALA A 225 14.94 24.26 -35.17
CA ALA A 225 14.80 24.21 -36.63
C ALA A 225 16.03 23.57 -37.32
N THR A 226 17.24 23.77 -36.78
CA THR A 226 18.50 23.27 -37.34
C THR A 226 18.63 21.74 -37.23
N THR A 227 18.23 21.16 -36.10
CA THR A 227 18.30 19.70 -35.87
C THR A 227 16.98 18.99 -36.12
N LYS A 228 15.90 19.72 -36.42
CA LYS A 228 14.53 19.22 -36.54
C LYS A 228 14.13 18.37 -35.33
N GLN A 229 14.41 18.90 -34.14
CA GLN A 229 14.12 18.22 -32.88
C GLN A 229 13.13 19.06 -32.06
N LEU A 230 12.05 18.41 -31.64
CA LEU A 230 11.17 18.94 -30.60
C LEU A 230 11.69 18.43 -29.27
N THR A 231 11.96 19.34 -28.33
CA THR A 231 12.32 19.03 -26.95
C THR A 231 11.16 19.42 -26.04
N ILE A 232 10.62 18.44 -25.32
CA ILE A 232 9.60 18.66 -24.28
C ILE A 232 10.29 18.54 -22.92
N LYS A 233 10.18 19.58 -22.10
CA LYS A 233 10.67 19.63 -20.72
C LYS A 233 9.50 19.81 -19.77
N TYR A 234 9.29 18.85 -18.87
CA TYR A 234 8.22 18.91 -17.88
C TYR A 234 8.54 19.97 -16.81
N LEU A 235 7.59 20.84 -16.49
CA LEU A 235 7.64 21.69 -15.31
C LEU A 235 6.98 20.94 -14.15
N GLY A 236 7.72 20.72 -13.06
CA GLY A 236 7.16 20.25 -11.79
C GLY A 236 7.42 18.80 -11.39
N THR A 237 8.15 17.99 -12.17
CA THR A 237 8.65 16.68 -11.72
C THR A 237 10.11 16.50 -12.14
N GLU A 238 10.96 16.24 -11.15
CA GLU A 238 12.43 16.33 -11.23
C GLU A 238 13.14 15.18 -11.98
N THR A 239 12.50 14.63 -13.01
CA THR A 239 13.25 13.98 -14.08
C THR A 239 13.06 14.85 -15.32
N GLU A 240 14.12 15.56 -15.72
CA GLU A 240 14.18 16.13 -17.06
C GLU A 240 14.10 14.97 -18.07
N LYS A 241 12.90 14.47 -18.36
CA LYS A 241 12.67 13.60 -19.52
C LYS A 241 12.78 14.53 -20.73
N LYS A 242 14.02 14.76 -21.19
CA LYS A 242 14.30 15.37 -22.49
C LYS A 242 13.76 14.43 -23.55
N GLY A 243 12.49 14.62 -23.91
CA GLY A 243 11.94 13.95 -25.07
C GLY A 243 12.57 14.57 -26.30
N ASN A 244 13.72 14.07 -26.75
CA ASN A 244 14.19 14.37 -28.10
C ASN A 244 13.29 13.60 -29.06
N ILE A 245 12.35 14.30 -29.68
CA ILE A 245 11.63 13.71 -30.80
C ILE A 245 12.56 13.82 -32.01
N ASN A 246 13.25 12.73 -32.34
CA ASN A 246 13.94 12.60 -33.62
C ASN A 246 12.87 12.56 -34.71
N THR A 247 12.59 13.71 -35.34
CA THR A 247 11.69 13.79 -36.48
C THR A 247 12.49 13.66 -37.77
N THR A 248 12.65 12.45 -38.27
CA THR A 248 13.18 12.22 -39.63
C THR A 248 12.03 11.91 -40.56
N ALA A 249 11.24 12.93 -40.92
CA ALA A 249 10.48 13.06 -42.16
C ALA A 249 9.53 14.27 -42.06
N GLY A 250 9.79 15.30 -42.86
CA GLY A 250 8.88 16.42 -43.05
C GLY A 250 9.30 17.70 -42.32
N THR A 251 9.26 18.81 -43.05
CA THR A 251 9.34 20.16 -42.50
C THR A 251 8.04 20.42 -41.74
N TYR A 252 8.03 20.23 -40.42
CA TYR A 252 6.87 20.58 -39.60
C TYR A 252 6.82 22.09 -39.45
N THR A 253 5.80 22.73 -40.02
CA THR A 253 5.43 24.10 -39.70
C THR A 253 4.28 24.03 -38.69
N PHE A 254 4.55 24.43 -37.45
CA PHE A 254 3.50 24.46 -36.41
C PHE A 254 2.65 25.71 -36.58
N THR A 255 1.33 25.55 -36.59
CA THR A 255 0.38 26.64 -36.73
C THR A 255 -0.32 26.94 -35.42
N THR A 256 -0.91 28.13 -35.31
CA THR A 256 -1.79 28.47 -34.18
C THR A 256 -2.92 27.44 -34.07
N GLY A 257 -3.14 26.88 -32.89
CA GLY A 257 -4.09 25.78 -32.66
C GLY A 257 -3.47 24.51 -32.08
N THR A 258 -4.20 23.39 -32.13
CA THR A 258 -3.76 22.10 -31.61
C THR A 258 -2.85 21.40 -32.62
N ASN A 259 -1.59 21.20 -32.24
CA ASN A 259 -0.60 20.49 -33.04
C ASN A 259 -0.37 19.10 -32.44
N THR A 260 -0.15 18.10 -33.31
CA THR A 260 0.13 16.73 -32.88
C THR A 260 1.41 16.22 -33.53
N VAL A 261 2.27 15.59 -32.72
CA VAL A 261 3.57 15.05 -33.16
C VAL A 261 3.67 13.61 -32.70
N LYS A 262 4.07 12.72 -33.60
CA LYS A 262 4.30 11.30 -33.31
C LYS A 262 5.79 11.02 -33.22
N ASN A 263 6.24 10.43 -32.13
CA ASN A 263 7.64 9.99 -32.00
C ASN A 263 7.86 8.72 -32.83
N ILE A 264 8.93 8.69 -33.63
CA ILE A 264 9.23 7.58 -34.55
C ILE A 264 9.60 6.31 -33.77
N ASN A 265 10.37 6.44 -32.69
CA ASN A 265 10.91 5.32 -31.93
C ASN A 265 9.86 4.74 -30.97
N SER A 266 9.16 5.59 -30.21
CA SER A 266 8.17 5.13 -29.24
C SER A 266 6.74 5.00 -29.80
N LYS A 267 6.48 5.53 -31.00
CA LYS A 267 5.15 5.63 -31.65
C LYS A 267 4.10 6.43 -30.86
N ILE A 268 4.48 7.07 -29.76
CA ILE A 268 3.59 7.87 -28.89
C ILE A 268 3.22 9.20 -29.57
N ARG A 269 1.95 9.60 -29.46
CA ARG A 269 1.46 10.92 -29.89
C ARG A 269 1.54 11.95 -28.75
N TYR A 270 2.10 13.10 -29.07
CA TYR A 270 2.19 14.29 -28.22
C TYR A 270 1.33 15.39 -28.85
N SER A 271 0.41 15.95 -28.09
CA SER A 271 -0.49 17.02 -28.55
C SER A 271 -0.28 18.27 -27.70
N PHE A 272 -0.13 19.43 -28.32
CA PHE A 272 0.03 20.70 -27.62
C PHE A 272 -0.66 21.83 -28.38
N LYS A 273 -1.06 22.87 -27.66
CA LYS A 273 -1.76 24.03 -28.24
C LYS A 273 -0.85 25.25 -28.29
N LEU A 274 -0.76 25.89 -29.46
CA LEU A 274 -0.11 27.18 -29.63
C LEU A 274 -1.17 28.29 -29.68
N ASN A 275 -0.93 29.38 -28.94
CA ASN A 275 -1.79 30.56 -28.94
C ASN A 275 -1.44 31.50 -30.10
N SER A 276 -2.35 32.41 -30.46
CA SER A 276 -2.15 33.37 -31.54
C SER A 276 -0.87 34.20 -31.33
N GLY A 277 -0.01 34.24 -32.34
CA GLY A 277 1.28 34.97 -32.32
C GLY A 277 2.47 34.17 -31.77
N GLN A 278 2.26 32.95 -31.28
CA GLN A 278 3.33 32.06 -30.80
C GLN A 278 3.97 31.21 -31.89
N ASP A 279 3.26 30.99 -33.01
CA ASP A 279 3.71 30.15 -34.13
C ASP A 279 5.03 30.61 -34.75
N SER A 280 5.16 31.90 -35.03
CA SER A 280 6.34 32.48 -35.67
C SER A 280 7.56 32.41 -34.74
N ALA A 281 7.38 32.69 -33.45
CA ALA A 281 8.43 32.61 -32.44
C ALA A 281 8.85 31.16 -32.15
N PHE A 282 7.89 30.23 -32.12
CA PHE A 282 8.14 28.80 -31.87
C PHE A 282 8.92 28.14 -33.01
N ASN A 283 8.50 28.39 -34.26
CA ASN A 283 9.21 27.87 -35.44
C ASN A 283 10.62 28.49 -35.58
N ALA A 284 10.85 29.69 -35.02
CA ALA A 284 12.16 30.33 -34.93
C ALA A 284 13.05 29.81 -33.78
N GLY A 285 12.54 28.90 -32.94
CA GLY A 285 13.28 28.24 -31.86
C GLY A 285 13.14 28.86 -30.47
N THR A 286 12.16 29.73 -30.27
CA THR A 286 11.83 30.26 -28.94
C THR A 286 11.13 29.18 -28.12
N ALA A 287 11.57 28.98 -26.87
CA ALA A 287 10.92 28.07 -25.94
C ALA A 287 9.57 28.62 -25.49
N ILE A 288 8.52 27.80 -25.52
CA ILE A 288 7.16 28.17 -25.12
C ILE A 288 6.66 27.22 -24.06
N THR A 289 6.08 27.78 -23.00
CA THR A 289 5.35 27.00 -22.00
C THR A 289 3.96 26.69 -22.52
N ALA A 290 3.66 25.41 -22.68
CA ALA A 290 2.37 24.93 -23.14
C ALA A 290 1.98 23.62 -22.44
N THR A 291 0.69 23.43 -22.28
CA THR A 291 0.14 22.17 -21.76
C THR A 291 0.24 21.10 -22.84
N VAL A 292 0.96 20.00 -22.54
CA VAL A 292 1.16 18.88 -23.48
C VAL A 292 0.31 17.70 -23.04
N THR A 293 -0.64 17.30 -23.89
CA THR A 293 -1.37 16.05 -23.73
C THR A 293 -0.57 14.91 -24.37
N ILE A 294 -0.21 13.91 -23.58
CA ILE A 294 0.54 12.74 -24.03
C ILE A 294 -0.42 11.55 -24.08
N GLU A 295 -0.45 10.85 -25.21
CA GLU A 295 -1.20 9.60 -25.34
C GLU A 295 -0.68 8.56 -24.33
N TYR A 296 -1.56 8.12 -23.43
CA TYR A 296 -1.20 7.31 -22.24
C TYR A 296 -0.11 7.95 -21.36
N GLY A 297 -0.11 9.28 -21.24
CA GLY A 297 0.83 10.04 -20.40
C GLY A 297 0.71 9.77 -18.89
N HIS A 298 -0.49 9.44 -18.42
CA HIS A 298 -0.76 9.06 -17.02
C HIS A 298 -0.28 7.65 -16.68
N ILE A 299 0.06 6.84 -17.70
CA ILE A 299 0.61 5.50 -17.54
C ILE A 299 2.12 5.64 -17.54
N PHE A 300 2.68 5.66 -16.34
CA PHE A 300 4.10 5.45 -16.13
C PHE A 300 4.39 3.96 -16.37
N ALA A 301 4.50 3.57 -17.65
CA ALA A 301 5.31 2.41 -18.00
C ALA A 301 6.77 2.84 -17.85
N GLU A 302 7.20 3.15 -16.62
CA GLU A 302 8.63 3.37 -16.37
C GLU A 302 9.36 2.16 -16.95
N GLY A 303 10.42 2.44 -17.72
CA GLY A 303 11.27 1.38 -18.25
C GLY A 303 11.83 0.60 -17.07
N PHE A 304 11.97 -0.71 -17.26
CA PHE A 304 12.62 -1.54 -16.27
C PHE A 304 14.03 -1.00 -15.99
N GLY A 305 14.38 -0.84 -14.71
CA GLY A 305 15.77 -0.73 -14.31
C GLY A 305 16.50 -2.05 -14.63
N GLY A 306 17.79 -2.17 -14.34
CA GLY A 306 18.47 -3.49 -14.47
C GLY A 306 17.71 -4.58 -13.70
N THR A 307 17.61 -5.79 -14.27
CA THR A 307 17.03 -6.98 -13.60
C THR A 307 18.01 -7.58 -12.60
N ASP A 308 19.17 -6.95 -12.46
CA ASP A 308 20.25 -7.37 -11.61
C ASP A 308 19.85 -7.12 -10.16
N ALA A 309 19.96 -8.17 -9.34
CA ALA A 309 19.76 -8.08 -7.91
C ALA A 309 20.87 -7.18 -7.34
N ASN A 310 20.55 -5.92 -7.08
CA ASN A 310 21.48 -4.99 -6.44
C ASN A 310 21.70 -5.43 -4.99
N PRO A 311 22.96 -5.57 -4.52
CA PRO A 311 23.25 -5.93 -3.13
C PRO A 311 22.55 -5.02 -2.10
N TYR A 312 22.33 -3.76 -2.48
CA TYR A 312 21.66 -2.73 -1.67
C TYR A 312 20.16 -2.99 -1.44
N MET A 313 19.57 -3.95 -2.15
CA MET A 313 18.18 -4.36 -1.94
C MET A 313 18.01 -5.32 -0.76
N VAL A 314 19.09 -5.99 -0.32
CA VAL A 314 19.01 -7.11 0.64
C VAL A 314 18.51 -6.63 2.01
N ALA A 315 19.05 -5.51 2.49
CA ALA A 315 18.66 -4.90 3.75
C ALA A 315 17.17 -4.51 3.79
N PRO A 316 16.67 -3.65 2.86
CA PRO A 316 15.25 -3.27 2.88
C PRO A 316 14.32 -4.46 2.60
N LEU A 317 14.73 -5.44 1.78
CA LEU A 317 13.97 -6.68 1.59
C LEU A 317 13.81 -7.45 2.90
N LEU A 318 14.91 -7.64 3.65
CA LEU A 318 14.89 -8.38 4.90
C LEU A 318 14.02 -7.67 5.96
N ILE A 319 14.11 -6.34 6.03
CA ILE A 319 13.25 -5.50 6.88
C ILE A 319 11.76 -5.75 6.53
N VAL A 320 11.38 -5.71 5.25
CA VAL A 320 9.99 -5.97 4.83
C VAL A 320 9.55 -7.39 5.19
N LEU A 321 10.38 -8.41 4.93
CA LEU A 321 10.01 -9.80 5.19
C LEU A 321 9.83 -10.10 6.68
N VAL A 322 10.72 -9.57 7.53
CA VAL A 322 10.60 -9.72 8.99
C VAL A 322 9.43 -8.91 9.52
N GLY A 323 9.22 -7.70 9.02
CA GLY A 323 8.06 -6.86 9.35
C GLY A 323 6.75 -7.58 9.02
N MET A 324 6.52 -7.89 7.75
CA MET A 324 5.31 -8.57 7.26
C MET A 324 5.08 -9.96 7.87
N GLY A 325 6.14 -10.70 8.21
CA GLY A 325 6.01 -12.07 8.70
C GLY A 325 5.91 -12.19 10.21
N LEU A 326 6.94 -11.73 10.92
CA LEU A 326 7.14 -12.02 12.35
C LEU A 326 6.06 -11.40 13.23
N VAL A 327 5.48 -10.25 12.85
CA VAL A 327 4.44 -9.61 13.67
C VAL A 327 3.22 -10.53 13.82
N TYR A 328 2.83 -11.22 12.74
CA TYR A 328 1.61 -12.04 12.72
C TYR A 328 1.78 -13.39 13.42
N SER A 329 3.03 -13.81 13.70
CA SER A 329 3.26 -14.98 14.55
C SER A 329 3.05 -14.68 16.04
N ILE A 330 3.17 -13.41 16.45
CA ILE A 330 3.10 -13.00 17.85
C ILE A 330 1.82 -12.21 18.14
N TYR A 331 1.45 -11.27 17.28
CA TYR A 331 0.29 -10.41 17.41
C TYR A 331 -0.80 -10.86 16.43
N PRO A 332 -2.09 -10.93 16.83
CA PRO A 332 -2.63 -10.58 18.16
C PRO A 332 -2.59 -11.74 19.17
N GLY A 333 -2.26 -12.96 18.74
CA GLY A 333 -2.51 -14.19 19.50
C GLY A 333 -1.73 -14.32 20.81
N ILE A 334 -0.42 -14.08 20.78
CA ILE A 334 0.49 -14.20 21.93
C ILE A 334 0.52 -12.90 22.73
N ALA A 335 0.80 -11.77 22.08
CA ALA A 335 0.82 -10.45 22.69
C ALA A 335 -0.23 -9.53 22.02
N PRO A 336 -1.06 -8.79 22.78
CA PRO A 336 -1.17 -8.77 24.24
C PRO A 336 -1.96 -9.95 24.83
N GLY A 337 -2.64 -10.75 24.00
CA GLY A 337 -3.72 -11.67 24.42
C GLY A 337 -3.40 -12.70 25.51
N MET A 338 -2.17 -13.20 25.61
CA MET A 338 -1.78 -14.18 26.63
C MET A 338 -0.93 -13.60 27.76
N ILE A 339 -0.31 -12.44 27.55
CA ILE A 339 0.69 -11.87 28.47
C ILE A 339 0.07 -10.78 29.36
N VAL A 340 -0.93 -10.08 28.85
CA VAL A 340 -1.59 -8.94 29.49
C VAL A 340 -2.97 -9.34 30.00
N PRO A 341 -3.40 -8.85 31.19
CA PRO A 341 -4.78 -8.99 31.65
C PRO A 341 -5.79 -8.38 30.66
N PHE A 342 -6.93 -9.04 30.44
CA PHE A 342 -7.94 -8.65 29.45
C PHE A 342 -8.36 -7.16 29.49
N TYR A 343 -8.50 -6.56 30.68
CA TYR A 343 -8.93 -5.16 30.80
C TYR A 343 -7.92 -4.11 30.30
N LEU A 344 -6.66 -4.51 30.05
CA LEU A 344 -5.64 -3.65 29.44
C LEU A 344 -5.55 -3.83 27.93
N ILE A 345 -6.02 -4.95 27.37
CA ILE A 345 -5.91 -5.25 25.93
C ILE A 345 -6.54 -4.12 25.12
N ASP A 346 -7.77 -3.74 25.45
CA ASP A 346 -8.49 -2.65 24.75
C ASP A 346 -7.73 -1.32 24.78
N LYS A 347 -7.04 -1.02 25.89
CA LYS A 347 -6.23 0.21 26.02
C LYS A 347 -4.97 0.15 25.16
N ILE A 348 -4.32 -1.02 25.10
CA ILE A 348 -3.14 -1.23 24.27
C ILE A 348 -3.51 -1.09 22.81
N GLU A 349 -4.60 -1.74 22.40
CA GLU A 349 -5.13 -1.62 21.04
C GLU A 349 -5.42 -0.16 20.69
N MET A 350 -6.13 0.59 21.54
CA MET A 350 -6.37 2.03 21.29
C MET A 350 -5.09 2.85 21.12
N VAL A 351 -4.05 2.58 21.90
CA VAL A 351 -2.76 3.27 21.76
C VAL A 351 -2.09 2.89 20.44
N LEU A 352 -2.11 1.61 20.08
CA LEU A 352 -1.55 1.12 18.81
C LEU A 352 -2.27 1.76 17.62
N LEU A 353 -3.61 1.80 17.59
CA LEU A 353 -4.38 2.39 16.50
C LEU A 353 -4.03 3.86 16.21
N ILE A 354 -3.52 4.60 17.21
CA ILE A 354 -3.05 5.99 17.04
C ILE A 354 -1.56 6.04 16.68
N ALA A 355 -0.74 5.21 17.33
CA ALA A 355 0.71 5.23 17.19
C ALA A 355 1.18 4.74 15.79
N THR A 356 0.43 3.85 15.15
CA THR A 356 0.77 3.25 13.85
C THR A 356 0.76 4.24 12.69
N ILE A 357 0.11 5.40 12.85
CA ILE A 357 0.07 6.43 11.81
C ILE A 357 1.43 7.11 11.63
N PHE A 358 2.20 7.27 12.72
CA PHE A 358 3.38 8.13 12.70
C PHE A 358 4.48 7.63 11.75
N PRO A 359 4.90 6.35 11.77
CA PRO A 359 6.00 5.91 10.92
C PRO A 359 5.73 6.09 9.41
N PRO A 360 4.58 5.63 8.86
CA PRO A 360 4.26 5.85 7.44
C PRO A 360 4.15 7.33 7.08
N VAL A 361 3.54 8.16 7.94
CA VAL A 361 3.37 9.60 7.67
C VAL A 361 4.72 10.31 7.64
N ILE A 362 5.63 10.00 8.56
CA ILE A 362 6.99 10.55 8.59
C ILE A 362 7.72 10.20 7.29
N VAL A 363 7.68 8.93 6.87
CA VAL A 363 8.30 8.47 5.62
C VAL A 363 7.70 9.18 4.38
N ALA A 364 6.38 9.33 4.34
CA ALA A 364 5.71 10.02 3.24
C ALA A 364 6.04 11.53 3.20
N ILE A 365 6.19 12.18 4.36
CA ILE A 365 6.64 13.58 4.46
C ILE A 365 8.08 13.70 3.97
N LEU A 366 8.99 12.87 4.49
CA LEU A 366 10.40 12.86 4.09
C LEU A 366 10.57 12.73 2.58
N ARG A 367 9.79 11.84 1.97
CA ARG A 367 9.75 11.67 0.52
C ARG A 367 9.20 12.89 -0.23
N LYS A 368 8.23 13.62 0.34
CA LYS A 368 7.68 14.82 -0.29
C LYS A 368 8.63 16.00 -0.19
N THR A 369 9.39 16.09 0.91
CA THR A 369 10.30 17.21 1.20
C THR A 369 11.68 17.04 0.56
N ALA A 370 12.15 15.80 0.38
CA ALA A 370 13.48 15.50 -0.13
C ALA A 370 13.41 14.78 -1.49
N LYS A 371 14.38 15.07 -2.38
CA LYS A 371 14.48 14.41 -3.69
C LYS A 371 14.69 12.91 -3.51
N PRO A 372 14.28 12.04 -4.46
CA PRO A 372 14.42 10.59 -4.32
C PRO A 372 15.84 10.12 -3.99
N TRP A 373 16.86 10.77 -4.56
CA TRP A 373 18.30 10.54 -4.38
C TRP A 373 18.93 11.33 -3.23
N HIS A 374 18.16 12.16 -2.53
CA HIS A 374 18.64 12.89 -1.37
C HIS A 374 18.72 11.94 -0.16
N PRO A 375 19.74 12.02 0.71
CA PRO A 375 19.94 11.07 1.83
C PRO A 375 18.79 11.06 2.84
N GLN A 376 18.03 12.16 2.90
CA GLN A 376 16.84 12.28 3.76
C GLN A 376 15.62 11.52 3.20
N SER A 377 15.65 11.10 1.94
CA SER A 377 14.62 10.27 1.34
C SER A 377 14.98 8.79 1.54
N PRO A 378 14.07 7.96 2.06
CA PRO A 378 14.31 6.52 2.16
C PRO A 378 14.38 5.82 0.79
N LEU A 379 14.04 6.53 -0.29
CA LEU A 379 14.18 6.05 -1.67
C LEU A 379 15.61 6.23 -2.22
N CYS A 380 16.54 6.77 -1.43
CA CYS A 380 17.93 6.88 -1.88
C CYS A 380 18.58 5.49 -1.95
N GLU A 381 19.69 5.37 -2.69
CA GLU A 381 20.49 4.14 -2.64
C GLU A 381 21.09 3.99 -1.23
N TRP A 382 20.98 2.79 -0.63
CA TRP A 382 21.51 2.50 0.71
C TRP A 382 23.00 2.13 0.60
N ASN A 383 23.82 3.08 0.16
CA ASN A 383 25.25 2.87 -0.09
C ASN A 383 26.06 4.18 0.15
N GLU A 384 27.35 4.14 -0.19
CA GLU A 384 28.28 5.27 -0.05
C GLU A 384 27.92 6.44 -0.97
N ASP A 385 27.20 6.19 -2.08
CA ASP A 385 26.83 7.19 -3.09
C ASP A 385 25.34 7.12 -3.43
N SER A 386 24.53 8.03 -2.87
CA SER A 386 23.09 8.09 -3.17
C SER A 386 22.75 8.58 -4.59
N LYS A 387 23.76 8.82 -5.44
CA LYS A 387 23.61 9.45 -6.75
C LYS A 387 23.22 8.42 -7.82
N PRO A 388 22.19 8.70 -8.63
CA PRO A 388 21.87 7.86 -9.76
C PRO A 388 23.02 7.87 -10.79
N PRO A 389 23.19 6.82 -11.62
CA PRO A 389 24.33 6.66 -12.54
C PRO A 389 24.67 7.87 -13.42
N TRP A 390 23.66 8.66 -13.82
CA TRP A 390 23.83 9.86 -14.66
C TRP A 390 24.20 11.15 -13.89
N LEU A 391 24.26 11.10 -12.55
CA LEU A 391 24.73 12.18 -11.67
C LEU A 391 26.03 11.82 -10.94
N LYS A 392 26.52 10.57 -11.03
CA LYS A 392 27.75 10.12 -10.34
C LYS A 392 28.97 11.00 -10.66
N ASP A 393 29.09 11.46 -11.90
CA ASP A 393 30.22 12.29 -12.35
C ASP A 393 30.05 13.81 -12.07
N LYS A 394 28.94 14.24 -11.45
CA LYS A 394 28.69 15.66 -11.17
C LYS A 394 29.17 16.04 -9.75
N PRO A 395 29.75 17.26 -9.58
CA PRO A 395 30.18 17.74 -8.28
C PRO A 395 29.02 17.77 -7.30
N GLU A 396 29.27 17.37 -6.05
CA GLU A 396 28.28 17.32 -4.97
C GLU A 396 27.59 18.67 -4.80
N THR A 397 26.26 18.68 -4.91
CA THR A 397 25.46 19.85 -4.50
C THR A 397 25.17 19.80 -3.00
N PRO A 398 24.98 20.94 -2.32
CA PRO A 398 24.76 20.96 -0.86
C PRO A 398 23.51 20.12 -0.50
N GLY A 399 23.70 19.03 0.25
CA GLY A 399 22.63 18.10 0.66
C GLY A 399 22.74 16.69 0.06
N GLU A 400 23.63 16.46 -0.91
CA GLU A 400 23.96 15.12 -1.41
C GLU A 400 24.98 14.45 -0.48
N GLY A 401 24.75 13.19 -0.10
CA GLY A 401 25.60 12.47 0.86
C GLY A 401 25.29 10.96 0.87
N PRO A 402 26.02 10.15 1.65
CA PRO A 402 25.81 8.71 1.67
C PRO A 402 24.43 8.35 2.24
N GLY A 403 23.71 7.44 1.57
CA GLY A 403 22.45 6.89 2.05
C GLY A 403 22.62 5.83 3.15
N TYR A 404 23.86 5.59 3.59
CA TYR A 404 24.21 4.57 4.59
C TYR A 404 23.48 4.73 5.93
N PHE A 405 23.04 5.94 6.27
CA PHE A 405 22.26 6.20 7.49
C PHE A 405 21.04 5.28 7.62
N TRP A 406 20.40 4.89 6.51
CA TRP A 406 19.21 4.03 6.54
C TRP A 406 19.47 2.61 7.07
N HIS A 407 20.72 2.14 7.07
CA HIS A 407 21.10 0.88 7.73
C HIS A 407 20.89 0.89 9.25
N VAL A 408 20.69 2.07 9.88
CA VAL A 408 20.27 2.12 11.29
C VAL A 408 18.95 1.35 11.52
N PHE A 409 18.08 1.29 10.51
CA PHE A 409 16.82 0.55 10.58
C PHE A 409 17.01 -0.97 10.44
N ASP A 410 18.19 -1.45 10.05
CA ASP A 410 18.52 -2.88 10.10
C ASP A 410 18.49 -3.40 11.55
N LEU A 411 18.68 -2.52 12.54
CA LEU A 411 18.55 -2.84 13.98
C LEU A 411 17.12 -3.21 14.38
N VAL A 412 16.11 -2.82 13.60
CA VAL A 412 14.71 -3.15 13.90
C VAL A 412 14.48 -4.66 13.82
N VAL A 413 15.14 -5.34 12.87
CA VAL A 413 15.06 -6.79 12.68
C VAL A 413 15.51 -7.59 13.91
N PRO A 414 16.76 -7.45 14.43
CA PRO A 414 17.19 -8.19 15.60
C PRO A 414 16.36 -7.82 16.84
N ILE A 415 15.93 -6.57 16.99
CA ILE A 415 15.03 -6.16 18.08
C ILE A 415 13.72 -6.95 18.02
N MET A 416 13.08 -7.06 16.85
CA MET A 416 11.85 -7.83 16.69
C MET A 416 12.05 -9.30 17.00
N ILE A 417 13.14 -9.92 16.52
CA ILE A 417 13.45 -11.33 16.79
C ILE A 417 13.67 -11.58 18.29
N ILE A 418 14.43 -10.69 18.96
CA ILE A 418 14.67 -10.77 20.40
C ILE A 418 13.34 -10.64 21.17
N LEU A 419 12.48 -9.70 20.80
CA LEU A 419 11.17 -9.52 21.42
C LEU A 419 10.26 -10.72 21.20
N ALA A 420 10.20 -11.27 19.99
CA ALA A 420 9.45 -12.49 19.70
C ALA A 420 9.94 -13.68 20.54
N TYR A 421 11.26 -13.86 20.66
CA TYR A 421 11.84 -14.86 21.53
C TYR A 421 11.47 -14.63 23.00
N LEU A 422 11.54 -13.39 23.49
CA LEU A 422 11.16 -13.04 24.87
C LEU A 422 9.68 -13.35 25.14
N PHE A 423 8.78 -13.07 24.21
CA PHE A 423 7.36 -13.39 24.36
C PHE A 423 7.12 -14.89 24.44
N ILE A 424 7.70 -15.68 23.52
CA ILE A 424 7.57 -17.14 23.52
C ILE A 424 8.20 -17.74 24.79
N TYR A 425 9.38 -17.27 25.20
CA TYR A 425 10.05 -17.70 26.42
C TYR A 425 9.22 -17.39 27.66
N SER A 426 8.58 -16.21 27.71
CA SER A 426 7.74 -15.81 28.85
C SER A 426 6.54 -16.72 29.06
N ILE A 427 5.99 -17.30 27.99
CA ILE A 427 4.85 -18.23 28.04
C ILE A 427 5.27 -19.63 28.52
N HIS A 428 6.43 -20.13 28.07
CA HIS A 428 6.88 -21.48 28.45
C HIS A 428 7.55 -21.55 29.83
N TYR A 429 8.27 -20.51 30.24
CA TYR A 429 9.02 -20.49 31.50
C TYR A 429 8.46 -19.46 32.46
N ARG A 430 7.21 -19.67 32.91
CA ARG A 430 6.47 -18.75 33.78
C ARG A 430 7.17 -18.45 35.10
N ASP A 431 7.99 -19.38 35.58
CA ASP A 431 8.76 -19.23 36.83
C ASP A 431 10.09 -18.49 36.69
N SER A 432 10.55 -18.20 35.47
CA SER A 432 11.78 -17.45 35.27
C SER A 432 11.64 -15.99 35.73
N ASN A 433 12.74 -15.40 36.22
CA ASN A 433 12.78 -13.98 36.62
C ASN A 433 12.36 -13.05 35.48
N ILE A 434 12.67 -13.42 34.23
CA ILE A 434 12.31 -12.68 33.02
C ILE A 434 10.79 -12.76 32.79
N SER A 435 10.20 -13.96 32.85
CA SER A 435 8.76 -14.11 32.68
C SER A 435 7.96 -13.41 33.77
N ARG A 436 8.37 -13.51 35.04
CA ARG A 436 7.73 -12.81 36.16
C ARG A 436 7.74 -11.29 36.03
N SER A 437 8.72 -10.73 35.31
CA SER A 437 8.80 -9.30 35.02
C SER A 437 7.91 -8.86 33.85
N ILE A 438 7.44 -9.79 33.01
CA ILE A 438 6.71 -9.52 31.76
C ILE A 438 5.24 -9.94 31.90
N VAL A 439 5.00 -11.21 32.24
CA VAL A 439 3.65 -11.80 32.36
C VAL A 439 2.94 -11.21 33.58
N ASN A 440 1.68 -10.82 33.40
CA ASN A 440 0.86 -10.20 34.45
C ASN A 440 1.41 -8.87 35.01
N GLN A 441 2.45 -8.28 34.40
CA GLN A 441 2.96 -6.94 34.73
C GLN A 441 2.45 -5.93 33.68
N PRO A 442 1.42 -5.12 34.01
CA PRO A 442 0.72 -4.30 33.03
C PRO A 442 1.64 -3.31 32.29
N LYS A 443 2.59 -2.69 33.00
CA LYS A 443 3.47 -1.66 32.43
C LYS A 443 4.50 -2.25 31.46
N MET A 444 5.18 -3.31 31.87
CA MET A 444 6.28 -3.89 31.09
C MET A 444 5.76 -4.60 29.84
N SER A 445 4.70 -5.41 29.97
CA SER A 445 4.11 -6.09 28.83
C SER A 445 3.52 -5.11 27.82
N THR A 446 2.83 -4.07 28.28
CA THR A 446 2.31 -3.02 27.37
C THR A 446 3.44 -2.35 26.61
N PHE A 447 4.51 -1.96 27.30
CA PHE A 447 5.66 -1.33 26.65
C PHE A 447 6.30 -2.25 25.61
N LEU A 448 6.58 -3.52 25.93
CA LEU A 448 7.16 -4.47 24.99
C LEU A 448 6.26 -4.70 23.77
N THR A 449 4.95 -4.85 23.96
CA THR A 449 3.99 -5.04 22.85
C THR A 449 3.94 -3.81 21.95
N ILE A 450 3.94 -2.60 22.52
CA ILE A 450 3.99 -1.36 21.75
C ILE A 450 5.30 -1.27 20.95
N VAL A 451 6.45 -1.51 21.58
CA VAL A 451 7.74 -1.47 20.89
C VAL A 451 7.77 -2.49 19.75
N PHE A 452 7.32 -3.72 19.99
CA PHE A 452 7.26 -4.76 18.97
C PHE A 452 6.41 -4.36 17.75
N TYR A 453 5.22 -3.81 18.00
CA TYR A 453 4.32 -3.38 16.93
C TYR A 453 4.86 -2.13 16.20
N MET A 454 5.47 -1.18 16.93
CA MET A 454 6.10 -0.01 16.32
C MET A 454 7.29 -0.41 15.43
N CYS A 455 8.08 -1.40 15.84
CA CYS A 455 9.14 -1.98 15.01
C CYS A 455 8.58 -2.56 13.71
N HIS A 456 7.45 -3.26 13.77
CA HIS A 456 6.75 -3.74 12.58
C HIS A 456 6.38 -2.60 11.62
N GLU A 457 5.71 -1.55 12.12
CA GLU A 457 5.29 -0.42 11.27
C GLU A 457 6.45 0.37 10.67
N ILE A 458 7.51 0.58 11.45
CA ILE A 458 8.74 1.20 10.96
C ILE A 458 9.35 0.34 9.84
N SER A 459 9.33 -0.99 10.01
CA SER A 459 9.84 -1.92 9.01
C SER A 459 9.07 -1.84 7.70
N LEU A 460 7.73 -1.78 7.74
CA LEU A 460 6.92 -1.64 6.53
C LEU A 460 7.15 -0.28 5.86
N ALA A 461 7.11 0.81 6.63
CA ALA A 461 7.24 2.16 6.11
C ALA A 461 8.61 2.41 5.46
N VAL A 462 9.70 2.08 6.16
CA VAL A 462 11.07 2.28 5.67
C VAL A 462 11.46 1.20 4.66
N GLY A 463 11.10 -0.06 4.91
CA GLY A 463 11.47 -1.20 4.07
C GLY A 463 10.86 -1.10 2.67
N PHE A 464 9.55 -0.83 2.54
CA PHE A 464 8.94 -0.66 1.20
C PHE A 464 9.49 0.58 0.48
N ALA A 465 9.71 1.69 1.18
CA ALA A 465 10.31 2.89 0.60
C ALA A 465 11.76 2.63 0.12
N GLY A 466 12.56 1.91 0.90
CA GLY A 466 13.92 1.49 0.54
C GLY A 466 13.95 0.49 -0.62
N MET A 467 13.00 -0.44 -0.67
CA MET A 467 12.84 -1.36 -1.80
C MET A 467 12.52 -0.61 -3.09
N ILE A 468 11.69 0.43 -3.05
CA ILE A 468 11.37 1.25 -4.22
C ILE A 468 12.60 2.00 -4.73
N GLY A 469 13.41 2.53 -3.82
CA GLY A 469 14.65 3.25 -4.15
C GLY A 469 15.72 2.38 -4.78
N ASN A 470 15.96 1.19 -4.21
CA ASN A 470 17.07 0.32 -4.59
C ASN A 470 16.69 -0.72 -5.65
N ALA A 471 15.41 -1.10 -5.74
CA ALA A 471 14.92 -2.21 -6.55
C ALA A 471 13.39 -2.24 -6.72
N ALA A 472 12.82 -1.20 -7.34
CA ALA A 472 11.36 -1.08 -7.50
C ALA A 472 10.70 -2.32 -8.13
N GLU A 473 11.40 -3.04 -9.00
CA GLU A 473 10.87 -4.24 -9.69
C GLU A 473 10.54 -5.40 -8.77
N TRP A 474 11.30 -5.50 -7.67
CA TRP A 474 11.22 -6.60 -6.70
C TRP A 474 10.24 -6.31 -5.56
N THR A 475 9.65 -5.11 -5.50
CA THR A 475 8.71 -4.71 -4.46
C THR A 475 7.46 -5.60 -4.41
N VAL A 476 6.86 -5.87 -5.58
CA VAL A 476 5.68 -6.74 -5.71
C VAL A 476 6.02 -8.18 -5.31
N LEU A 477 7.20 -8.68 -5.67
CA LEU A 477 7.64 -10.02 -5.25
C LEU A 477 7.91 -10.09 -3.74
N ALA A 478 8.53 -9.06 -3.17
CA ALA A 478 8.76 -8.95 -1.73
C ALA A 478 7.43 -8.95 -0.96
N GLN A 479 6.42 -8.27 -1.50
CA GLN A 479 5.07 -8.28 -0.97
C GLN A 479 4.44 -9.67 -1.04
N MET A 480 4.58 -10.40 -2.15
CA MET A 480 4.07 -11.78 -2.28
C MET A 480 4.67 -12.71 -1.21
N ILE A 481 6.00 -12.69 -1.06
CA ILE A 481 6.70 -13.51 -0.07
C ILE A 481 6.30 -13.07 1.35
N GLY A 482 6.21 -11.77 1.60
CA GLY A 482 5.74 -11.22 2.87
C GLY A 482 4.31 -11.67 3.21
N ALA A 483 3.38 -11.63 2.25
CA ALA A 483 1.99 -12.05 2.42
C ALA A 483 1.89 -13.57 2.66
N PHE A 484 2.71 -14.36 1.97
CA PHE A 484 2.81 -15.80 2.23
C PHE A 484 3.30 -16.08 3.65
N LEU A 485 4.38 -15.40 4.09
CA LEU A 485 4.90 -15.50 5.45
C LEU A 485 3.88 -15.07 6.49
N MET A 486 3.17 -13.96 6.27
CA MET A 486 2.09 -13.47 7.12
C MET A 486 1.06 -14.57 7.38
N VAL A 487 0.46 -15.13 6.33
CA VAL A 487 -0.62 -16.11 6.47
C VAL A 487 -0.10 -17.42 7.07
N PHE A 488 1.07 -17.88 6.64
CA PHE A 488 1.67 -19.10 7.18
C PHE A 488 1.96 -18.98 8.68
N LEU A 489 2.57 -17.86 9.09
CA LEU A 489 2.94 -17.61 10.48
C LEU A 489 1.74 -17.29 11.38
N ALA A 490 0.72 -16.62 10.84
CA ALA A 490 -0.55 -16.40 11.53
C ALA A 490 -1.22 -17.73 11.88
N LEU A 491 -1.38 -18.62 10.88
CA LEU A 491 -1.95 -19.96 11.09
C LEU A 491 -1.11 -20.81 12.04
N TYR A 492 0.22 -20.72 11.96
CA TYR A 492 1.13 -21.42 12.86
C TYR A 492 0.95 -20.96 14.32
N SER A 493 0.94 -19.64 14.57
CA SER A 493 0.70 -19.05 15.89
C SER A 493 -0.64 -19.48 16.48
N GLU A 494 -1.66 -19.43 15.64
CA GLU A 494 -3.02 -19.84 15.97
C GLU A 494 -3.09 -21.32 16.41
N GLY A 495 -2.42 -22.22 15.68
CA GLY A 495 -2.33 -23.63 16.03
C GLY A 495 -1.54 -23.85 17.32
N TYR A 496 -0.42 -23.15 17.46
CA TYR A 496 0.42 -23.16 18.65
C TYR A 496 -0.38 -22.78 19.93
N ILE A 497 -1.19 -21.72 19.87
CA ILE A 497 -2.00 -21.27 21.01
C ILE A 497 -3.11 -22.28 21.37
N ILE A 498 -3.74 -22.93 20.38
CA ILE A 498 -4.73 -23.99 20.65
C ILE A 498 -4.09 -25.11 21.43
N GLU A 499 -2.94 -25.58 20.95
CA GLU A 499 -2.26 -26.73 21.53
C GLU A 499 -1.73 -26.42 22.93
N TYR A 500 -1.21 -25.20 23.12
CA TYR A 500 -0.81 -24.69 24.43
C TYR A 500 -1.99 -24.68 25.42
N LYS A 501 -3.18 -24.23 24.99
CA LYS A 501 -4.38 -24.20 25.85
C LYS A 501 -5.01 -25.56 26.09
N SER A 502 -4.93 -26.49 25.13
CA SER A 502 -5.50 -27.84 25.28
C SER A 502 -4.72 -28.68 26.29
N HIS A 503 -3.42 -28.39 26.47
CA HIS A 503 -2.53 -29.13 27.35
C HIS A 503 -2.32 -28.50 28.74
N ASP A 504 -2.92 -27.33 29.04
CA ASP A 504 -2.81 -26.72 30.37
C ASP A 504 -4.17 -26.53 31.08
N PRO A 505 -4.58 -27.52 31.91
CA PRO A 505 -5.60 -27.26 32.92
C PRO A 505 -5.10 -27.26 34.37
N LYS A 506 -3.86 -27.70 34.69
CA LYS A 506 -3.36 -27.79 36.09
C LYS A 506 -1.94 -28.34 36.31
N HIS A 507 -1.23 -28.83 35.29
CA HIS A 507 0.07 -29.52 35.49
C HIS A 507 1.06 -29.28 34.34
N TRP A 508 1.26 -28.00 34.01
CA TRP A 508 2.60 -27.45 33.85
C TRP A 508 2.65 -26.11 34.60
#